data_AF-A0A2N0V4H9-F1
#
_entry.id   AF-A0A2N0V4H9-F1
#
_cell.length_a   1.000
_cell.length_b   1.000
_cell.length_c   1.000
_cell.angle_alpha   90.00
_cell.angle_beta   90.00
_cell.angle_gamma   90.00
#
_symmetry.space_group_name_H-M   'P 1'
#
loop_
_entity.id
_entity.type
_entity.pdbx_description
1 polymer ?
#
loop_
_entity_poly.entity_id
_entity_poly.type
_entity_poly.pdbx_seq_one_letter_code
_entity_poly.pdbx_strand_id
1 'polypeptide(L)'
;MKLSKMVGVGLIFSARMAFGLESDSEQPIYIDSDNAVYDEKAQISTYTGNVVATQGTIRIDGDKLVVYLKDGAIIKLIATGKPSRFKQLPAVGKEEMHGEGLINEFYPDQNLLKFMKNASVWQGDAKQSSEYIEYDTKNSLLKAGEAQSDGKRVHSVIKPKPKQAQ
;
A
#
# COMPACT_ATOMS: atom_id res chain seq x y z
N MET A 1 -36.48 -60.39 9.59
CA MET A 1 -36.46 -60.25 8.11
C MET A 1 -37.31 -59.04 7.72
N LYS A 2 -36.68 -57.92 7.34
CA LYS A 2 -37.17 -56.91 6.38
C LYS A 2 -36.08 -55.86 6.21
N LEU A 3 -35.47 -55.89 5.03
CA LEU A 3 -34.34 -55.10 4.57
C LEU A 3 -34.92 -53.94 3.77
N SER A 4 -34.73 -52.69 4.18
CA SER A 4 -35.02 -51.53 3.31
C SER A 4 -33.71 -50.85 2.91
N LYS A 5 -33.43 -50.95 1.62
CA LYS A 5 -32.38 -50.21 0.92
C LYS A 5 -32.86 -48.77 0.79
N MET A 6 -32.09 -47.78 1.25
CA MET A 6 -32.34 -46.39 0.88
C MET A 6 -31.11 -45.78 0.24
N VAL A 7 -31.39 -45.22 -0.93
CA VAL A 7 -30.52 -44.79 -2.01
C VAL A 7 -29.62 -43.64 -1.57
N GLY A 8 -28.33 -43.75 -1.89
CA GLY A 8 -27.35 -42.71 -1.68
C GLY A 8 -27.58 -41.52 -2.60
N VAL A 9 -27.63 -40.32 -2.03
CA VAL A 9 -27.55 -39.05 -2.75
C VAL A 9 -26.12 -38.54 -2.55
N GLY A 10 -25.28 -38.70 -3.56
CA GLY A 10 -23.94 -38.12 -3.58
C GLY A 10 -24.02 -36.62 -3.83
N LEU A 11 -23.77 -35.80 -2.81
CA LEU A 11 -23.47 -34.38 -2.99
C LEU A 11 -22.05 -34.25 -3.55
N ILE A 12 -21.93 -34.00 -4.85
CA ILE A 12 -20.67 -33.55 -5.45
C ILE A 12 -20.51 -32.07 -5.11
N PHE A 13 -19.83 -31.78 -3.99
CA PHE A 13 -19.36 -30.44 -3.68
C PHE A 13 -18.27 -30.07 -4.69
N SER A 14 -18.67 -29.36 -5.75
CA SER A 14 -17.72 -28.71 -6.65
C SER A 14 -17.06 -27.58 -5.86
N ALA A 15 -15.94 -27.85 -5.21
CA ALA A 15 -15.12 -26.82 -4.59
C ALA A 15 -14.63 -25.88 -5.70
N ARG A 16 -15.32 -24.75 -5.89
CA ARG A 16 -14.76 -23.65 -6.67
C ARG A 16 -13.53 -23.20 -5.91
N MET A 17 -12.35 -23.56 -6.41
CA MET A 17 -11.13 -22.91 -5.99
C MET A 17 -11.30 -21.44 -6.36
N ALA A 18 -11.66 -20.63 -5.36
CA ALA A 18 -11.55 -19.20 -5.46
C ALA A 18 -10.04 -18.93 -5.59
N PHE A 19 -9.58 -18.75 -6.82
CA PHE A 19 -8.31 -18.11 -7.08
C PHE A 19 -8.44 -16.71 -6.49
N GLY A 20 -7.99 -16.54 -5.25
CA GLY A 20 -7.85 -15.23 -4.64
C GLY A 20 -6.94 -14.41 -5.54
N LEU A 21 -7.27 -13.13 -5.72
CA LEU A 21 -6.38 -12.20 -6.38
C LEU A 21 -5.03 -12.22 -5.63
N GLU A 22 -3.94 -12.39 -6.36
CA GLU A 22 -2.59 -12.39 -5.78
C GLU A 22 -2.35 -11.04 -5.08
N SER A 23 -1.81 -11.08 -3.87
CA SER A 23 -1.59 -9.87 -3.07
C SER A 23 -0.56 -8.98 -3.78
N ASP A 24 -0.66 -7.65 -3.63
CA ASP A 24 0.36 -6.72 -4.15
C ASP A 24 1.76 -7.15 -3.69
N SER A 25 1.89 -7.62 -2.45
CA SER A 25 3.17 -8.09 -1.86
C SER A 25 3.79 -9.30 -2.57
N GLU A 26 3.00 -10.10 -3.28
CA GLU A 26 3.46 -11.29 -4.01
C GLU A 26 3.88 -10.95 -5.44
N GLN A 27 3.53 -9.76 -5.93
CA GLN A 27 3.90 -9.30 -7.27
C GLN A 27 5.35 -8.79 -7.33
N PRO A 28 6.02 -8.88 -8.50
CA PRO A 28 7.32 -8.26 -8.72
C PRO A 28 7.28 -6.74 -8.54
N ILE A 29 8.41 -6.17 -8.10
CA ILE A 29 8.62 -4.73 -8.08
C ILE A 29 9.30 -4.30 -9.38
N TYR A 30 8.68 -3.39 -10.12
CA TYR A 30 9.26 -2.74 -11.30
C TYR A 30 9.63 -1.31 -10.96
N ILE A 31 10.79 -0.83 -11.44
CA ILE A 31 11.29 0.53 -11.21
C ILE A 31 11.81 1.12 -12.51
N ASP A 32 11.20 2.20 -12.95
CA ASP A 32 11.64 3.03 -14.08
C ASP A 32 12.23 4.35 -13.56
N SER A 33 13.32 4.81 -14.18
CA SER A 33 14.00 6.06 -13.83
C SER A 33 14.98 6.50 -14.91
N ASP A 34 15.45 7.75 -14.83
CA ASP A 34 16.48 8.27 -15.75
C ASP A 34 17.87 7.65 -15.47
N ASN A 35 18.19 7.38 -14.20
CA ASN A 35 19.48 6.84 -13.77
C ASN A 35 19.33 5.86 -12.60
N ALA A 36 20.17 4.82 -12.58
CA ALA A 36 20.25 3.85 -11.50
C ALA A 36 21.71 3.54 -11.12
N VAL A 37 21.96 3.39 -9.82
CA VAL A 37 23.25 2.96 -9.25
C VAL A 37 22.98 1.84 -8.25
N TYR A 38 23.65 0.70 -8.41
CA TYR A 38 23.63 -0.40 -7.46
C TYR A 38 24.98 -0.53 -6.76
N ASP A 39 24.98 -0.40 -5.43
CA ASP A 39 26.12 -0.69 -4.56
C ASP A 39 25.91 -2.07 -3.93
N GLU A 40 26.61 -3.06 -4.47
CA GLU A 40 26.55 -4.45 -4.00
C GLU A 40 27.12 -4.59 -2.57
N LYS A 41 28.13 -3.82 -2.19
CA LYS A 41 28.71 -3.93 -0.84
C LYS A 41 27.77 -3.38 0.22
N ALA A 42 27.10 -2.26 -0.10
CA ALA A 42 26.11 -1.66 0.78
C ALA A 42 24.74 -2.33 0.71
N GLN A 43 24.48 -3.16 -0.32
CA GLN A 43 23.17 -3.71 -0.65
C GLN A 43 22.12 -2.60 -0.84
N ILE A 44 22.48 -1.56 -1.59
CA ILE A 44 21.62 -0.39 -1.85
C ILE A 44 21.53 -0.12 -3.35
N SER A 45 20.30 0.02 -3.86
CA SER A 45 20.04 0.56 -5.20
C SER A 45 19.47 1.97 -5.09
N THR A 46 20.03 2.92 -5.84
CA THR A 46 19.55 4.31 -5.90
C THR A 46 19.10 4.64 -7.31
N TYR A 47 17.85 5.07 -7.45
CA TYR A 47 17.22 5.50 -8.68
C TYR A 47 16.93 7.00 -8.61
N THR A 48 17.19 7.74 -9.69
CA THR A 48 17.01 9.19 -9.72
C THR A 48 16.49 9.66 -11.07
N GLY A 49 15.63 10.67 -11.04
CA GLY A 49 15.01 11.27 -12.22
C GLY A 49 13.77 10.48 -12.65
N ASN A 50 12.62 11.15 -12.70
CA ASN A 50 11.32 10.61 -13.13
C ASN A 50 11.02 9.21 -12.59
N VAL A 51 11.24 8.97 -11.29
CA VAL A 51 11.18 7.64 -10.72
C VAL A 51 9.74 7.18 -10.58
N VAL A 52 9.46 5.99 -11.11
CA VAL A 52 8.18 5.29 -10.95
C VAL A 52 8.46 3.86 -10.51
N ALA A 53 8.00 3.48 -9.31
CA ALA A 53 8.03 2.11 -8.82
C ALA A 53 6.62 1.54 -8.74
N THR A 54 6.44 0.26 -9.12
CA THR A 54 5.13 -0.42 -9.08
C THR A 54 5.23 -1.83 -8.52
N GLN A 55 4.21 -2.25 -7.78
CA GLN A 55 4.06 -3.62 -7.25
C GLN A 55 2.57 -3.97 -7.18
N GLY A 56 2.08 -4.79 -8.11
CA GLY A 56 0.63 -5.02 -8.26
C GLY A 56 -0.11 -3.70 -8.49
N THR A 57 -1.01 -3.33 -7.57
CA THR A 57 -1.75 -2.06 -7.60
C THR A 57 -1.00 -0.89 -6.95
N ILE A 58 0.06 -1.17 -6.18
CA ILE A 58 0.90 -0.15 -5.56
C ILE A 58 1.69 0.59 -6.64
N ARG A 59 1.70 1.91 -6.56
CA ARG A 59 2.60 2.77 -7.34
C ARG A 59 3.19 3.88 -6.47
N ILE A 60 4.48 4.11 -6.62
CA ILE A 60 5.24 5.16 -5.96
C ILE A 60 5.91 6.02 -7.04
N ASP A 61 5.66 7.33 -7.02
CA ASP A 61 6.28 8.31 -7.91
C ASP A 61 7.18 9.26 -7.09
N GLY A 62 8.31 9.68 -7.65
CA GLY A 62 9.20 10.64 -7.00
C GLY A 62 10.40 11.08 -7.86
N ASP A 63 11.23 11.94 -7.26
CA ASP A 63 12.47 12.41 -7.90
C ASP A 63 13.63 11.43 -7.65
N LYS A 64 13.60 10.73 -6.51
CA LYS A 64 14.61 9.75 -6.11
C LYS A 64 13.99 8.62 -5.29
N LEU A 65 14.44 7.40 -5.54
CA LEU A 65 14.11 6.20 -4.76
C LEU A 65 15.40 5.50 -4.30
N VAL A 66 15.49 5.20 -3.02
CA VAL A 66 16.56 4.37 -2.45
C VAL A 66 15.96 3.07 -1.98
N VAL A 67 16.47 1.95 -2.49
CA VAL A 67 16.03 0.60 -2.16
C VAL A 67 17.13 -0.07 -1.36
N TYR A 68 16.80 -0.52 -0.15
CA TYR A 68 17.67 -1.28 0.72
C TYR A 68 17.33 -2.75 0.59
N LEU A 69 18.36 -3.54 0.32
CA LEU A 69 18.26 -4.98 0.19
C LEU A 69 18.95 -5.68 1.35
N LYS A 70 18.48 -6.88 1.65
CA LYS A 70 19.15 -7.83 2.53
C LYS A 70 18.96 -9.23 1.94
N ASP A 71 20.06 -9.92 1.68
CA ASP A 71 20.05 -11.26 1.10
C ASP A 71 19.24 -11.34 -0.21
N GLY A 72 19.30 -10.28 -1.02
CA GLY A 72 18.55 -10.13 -2.27
C GLY A 72 17.07 -9.74 -2.11
N ALA A 73 16.53 -9.68 -0.89
CA ALA A 73 15.16 -9.25 -0.61
C ALA A 73 15.10 -7.74 -0.30
N ILE A 74 14.03 -7.07 -0.75
CA ILE A 74 13.81 -5.65 -0.47
C ILE A 74 13.21 -5.50 0.94
N ILE A 75 13.95 -4.83 1.83
CA ILE A 75 13.52 -4.62 3.22
C ILE A 75 12.96 -3.22 3.48
N LYS A 76 13.36 -2.24 2.65
CA LYS A 76 12.96 -0.84 2.80
C LYS A 76 13.13 -0.09 1.49
N LEU A 77 12.15 0.74 1.15
CA LEU A 77 12.25 1.73 0.08
C LEU A 77 12.07 3.12 0.68
N ILE A 78 12.82 4.10 0.18
CA ILE A 78 12.68 5.51 0.55
C ILE A 78 12.52 6.33 -0.72
N ALA A 79 11.33 6.84 -0.96
CA ALA A 79 11.02 7.76 -2.05
C ALA A 79 11.03 9.20 -1.55
N THR A 80 11.65 10.08 -2.32
CA THR A 80 11.68 11.52 -2.04
C THR A 80 11.30 12.30 -3.30
N GLY A 81 10.63 13.43 -3.12
CA GLY A 81 10.22 14.28 -4.24
C GLY A 81 9.53 15.56 -3.78
N LYS A 82 8.89 16.26 -4.73
CA LYS A 82 8.16 17.51 -4.47
C LYS A 82 6.71 17.50 -4.96
N PRO A 83 5.82 16.66 -4.39
CA PRO A 83 6.06 15.62 -3.39
C PRO A 83 6.39 14.26 -4.04
N SER A 84 6.81 13.28 -3.25
CA SER A 84 6.67 11.87 -3.64
C SER A 84 5.21 11.45 -3.43
N ARG A 85 4.68 10.66 -4.37
CA ARG A 85 3.28 10.22 -4.39
C ARG A 85 3.21 8.70 -4.30
N PHE A 86 2.14 8.24 -3.68
CA PHE A 86 1.76 6.84 -3.56
C PHE A 86 0.32 6.67 -4.02
N LYS A 87 0.02 5.53 -4.64
CA LYS A 87 -1.35 5.05 -4.77
C LYS A 87 -1.45 3.53 -4.64
N GLN A 88 -2.60 3.05 -4.21
CA GLN A 88 -2.94 1.63 -4.13
C GLN A 88 -4.44 1.44 -4.31
N LEU A 89 -4.85 0.31 -4.89
CA LEU A 89 -6.24 -0.15 -4.85
C LEU A 89 -6.38 -1.24 -3.75
N PRO A 90 -6.94 -0.93 -2.56
CA PRO A 90 -6.88 -1.87 -1.43
C PRO A 90 -7.66 -3.17 -1.65
N ALA A 91 -8.73 -3.11 -2.46
CA ALA A 91 -9.50 -4.27 -2.89
C ALA A 91 -10.35 -3.92 -4.12
N VAL A 92 -10.77 -4.94 -4.87
CA VAL A 92 -11.70 -4.79 -5.99
C VAL A 92 -12.99 -4.12 -5.53
N GLY A 93 -13.42 -3.09 -6.25
CA GLY A 93 -14.63 -2.31 -5.95
C GLY A 93 -14.48 -1.29 -4.83
N LYS A 94 -13.26 -1.09 -4.29
CA LYS A 94 -12.92 0.05 -3.42
C LYS A 94 -12.38 1.21 -4.26
N GLU A 95 -12.37 2.39 -3.67
CA GLU A 95 -11.69 3.56 -4.23
C GLU A 95 -10.17 3.45 -4.01
N GLU A 96 -9.38 4.01 -4.92
CA GLU A 96 -7.93 4.11 -4.76
C GLU A 96 -7.61 4.91 -3.48
N MET A 97 -6.67 4.39 -2.70
CA MET A 97 -5.98 5.19 -1.70
C MET A 97 -4.85 5.95 -2.39
N HIS A 98 -4.70 7.22 -2.03
CA HIS A 98 -3.56 8.04 -2.41
C HIS A 98 -2.83 8.57 -1.18
N GLY A 99 -1.52 8.71 -1.30
CA GLY A 99 -0.69 9.33 -0.28
C GLY A 99 0.36 10.23 -0.90
N GLU A 100 0.74 11.30 -0.21
CA GLU A 100 1.83 12.17 -0.59
C GLU A 100 2.62 12.63 0.64
N GLY A 101 3.90 12.90 0.43
CA GLY A 101 4.83 13.41 1.42
C GLY A 101 6.14 13.81 0.75
N LEU A 102 6.96 14.63 1.42
CA LEU A 102 8.29 14.91 0.86
C LEU A 102 9.22 13.69 0.98
N ILE A 103 8.96 12.83 1.96
CA ILE A 103 9.65 11.55 2.16
C ILE A 103 8.62 10.47 2.46
N ASN A 104 8.61 9.43 1.63
CA ASN A 104 7.76 8.25 1.81
C ASN A 104 8.65 7.03 2.02
N GLU A 105 8.45 6.30 3.11
CA GLU A 105 9.12 5.01 3.34
C GLU A 105 8.14 3.86 3.17
N PHE A 106 8.58 2.80 2.51
CA PHE A 106 7.83 1.55 2.39
C PHE A 106 8.63 0.39 2.99
N TYR A 107 8.00 -0.39 3.84
CA TYR A 107 8.53 -1.60 4.46
C TYR A 107 7.64 -2.77 4.04
N PRO A 108 7.96 -3.46 2.92
CA PRO A 108 7.12 -4.50 2.33
C PRO A 108 6.77 -5.61 3.33
N ASP A 109 7.76 -6.15 4.05
CA ASP A 109 7.57 -7.24 5.03
C ASP A 109 6.64 -6.86 6.19
N GLN A 110 6.54 -5.56 6.50
CA GLN A 110 5.68 -5.03 7.56
C GLN A 110 4.33 -4.55 7.03
N ASN A 111 4.11 -4.58 5.71
CA ASN A 111 2.95 -3.96 5.05
C ASN A 111 2.80 -2.48 5.41
N LEU A 112 3.90 -1.79 5.73
CA LEU A 112 3.88 -0.47 6.36
C LEU A 112 4.42 0.61 5.42
N LEU A 113 3.60 1.63 5.18
CA LEU A 113 3.97 2.88 4.54
C LEU A 113 4.03 4.01 5.56
N LYS A 114 5.03 4.87 5.43
CA LYS A 114 5.19 6.07 6.26
C LYS A 114 5.32 7.28 5.35
N PHE A 115 4.39 8.21 5.48
CA PHE A 115 4.41 9.49 4.80
C PHE A 115 4.91 10.53 5.79
N MET A 116 5.93 11.28 5.40
CA MET A 116 6.62 12.21 6.29
C MET A 116 6.85 13.55 5.63
N LYS A 117 6.86 14.60 6.46
CA LYS A 117 7.01 16.02 6.09
C LYS A 117 5.90 16.46 5.14
N ASN A 118 4.93 17.21 5.68
CA ASN A 118 3.73 17.62 4.94
C ASN A 118 2.99 16.43 4.31
N ALA A 119 2.75 15.39 5.11
CA ALA A 119 2.09 14.17 4.68
C ALA A 119 0.59 14.38 4.50
N SER A 120 0.04 13.82 3.43
CA SER A 120 -1.41 13.73 3.25
C SER A 120 -1.83 12.42 2.61
N VAL A 121 -2.87 11.80 3.15
CA VAL A 121 -3.46 10.56 2.64
C VAL A 121 -4.95 10.77 2.43
N TRP A 122 -5.50 10.27 1.32
CA TRP A 122 -6.93 10.38 1.02
C TRP A 122 -7.47 9.16 0.28
N GLN A 123 -8.76 8.95 0.43
CA GLN A 123 -9.56 7.96 -0.30
C GLN A 123 -10.94 8.58 -0.56
N GLY A 124 -11.29 8.73 -1.83
CA GLY A 124 -12.47 9.50 -2.24
C GLY A 124 -12.44 10.92 -1.67
N ASP A 125 -13.50 11.28 -0.96
CA ASP A 125 -13.64 12.59 -0.32
C ASP A 125 -13.01 12.68 1.10
N ALA A 126 -12.56 11.56 1.67
CA ALA A 126 -11.95 11.53 2.99
C ALA A 126 -10.45 11.82 2.90
N LYS A 127 -9.95 12.78 3.69
CA LYS A 127 -8.54 13.20 3.66
C LYS A 127 -7.98 13.40 5.06
N GLN A 128 -6.75 12.95 5.28
CA GLN A 128 -5.97 13.21 6.49
C GLN A 128 -4.65 13.90 6.13
N SER A 129 -4.23 14.85 6.95
CA SER A 129 -2.97 15.57 6.79
C SER A 129 -2.26 15.75 8.12
N SER A 130 -0.95 15.55 8.14
CA SER A 130 -0.08 15.59 9.32
C SER A 130 1.38 15.74 8.90
N GLU A 131 2.30 15.91 9.84
CA GLU A 131 3.73 15.75 9.52
C GLU A 131 4.15 14.30 9.31
N TYR A 132 3.37 13.37 9.88
CA TYR A 132 3.64 11.95 9.87
C TYR A 132 2.33 11.19 9.77
N ILE A 133 2.24 10.26 8.83
CA ILE A 133 1.12 9.33 8.68
C ILE A 133 1.69 7.93 8.40
N GLU A 134 1.24 6.95 9.16
CA GLU A 134 1.46 5.53 8.88
C GLU A 134 0.24 4.93 8.21
N TYR A 135 0.49 4.03 7.26
CA TYR A 135 -0.53 3.24 6.60
C TYR A 135 -0.15 1.76 6.57
N ASP A 136 -1.00 0.92 7.16
CA ASP A 136 -0.95 -0.53 7.02
C ASP A 136 -1.70 -0.94 5.74
N THR A 137 -0.94 -1.28 4.70
CA THR A 137 -1.44 -1.67 3.37
C THR A 137 -2.28 -2.95 3.37
N LYS A 138 -2.08 -3.82 4.37
CA LYS A 138 -2.81 -5.10 4.48
C LYS A 138 -4.15 -4.93 5.17
N ASN A 139 -4.17 -4.16 6.27
CA ASN A 139 -5.37 -3.97 7.09
C ASN A 139 -6.14 -2.68 6.75
N SER A 140 -5.64 -1.90 5.79
CA SER A 140 -6.18 -0.58 5.43
C SER A 140 -6.28 0.39 6.62
N LEU A 141 -5.32 0.35 7.55
CA LEU A 141 -5.34 1.14 8.79
C LEU A 141 -4.43 2.37 8.67
N LEU A 142 -5.00 3.57 8.88
CA LEU A 142 -4.26 4.83 8.92
C LEU A 142 -4.05 5.33 10.35
N LYS A 143 -2.83 5.74 10.67
CA LYS A 143 -2.47 6.44 11.92
C LYS A 143 -1.78 7.74 11.58
N ALA A 144 -2.40 8.87 11.92
CA ALA A 144 -1.83 10.18 11.67
C ALA A 144 -1.35 10.83 12.97
N GLY A 145 -0.19 11.49 12.92
CA GLY A 145 0.44 12.18 14.05
C GLY A 145 1.45 11.33 14.81
N GLU A 146 2.23 11.99 15.66
CA GLU A 146 3.19 11.36 16.58
C GLU A 146 2.97 11.90 17.99
N ALA A 147 3.16 11.04 19.00
CA ALA A 147 3.02 11.40 20.41
C ALA A 147 4.00 12.50 20.86
N GLN A 148 5.12 12.67 20.14
CA GLN A 148 6.18 13.64 20.43
C GLN A 148 6.22 14.82 19.44
N SER A 149 5.20 14.99 18.59
CA SER A 149 5.19 16.13 17.67
C SER A 149 5.00 17.44 18.45
N ASP A 150 5.88 18.44 18.21
CA ASP A 150 5.91 19.77 18.83
C ASP A 150 4.63 20.60 18.59
N GLY A 151 3.48 20.17 19.10
CA GLY A 151 2.19 20.84 18.94
C GLY A 151 1.59 20.76 17.54
N LYS A 152 2.15 19.96 16.63
CA LYS A 152 1.64 19.81 15.26
C LYS A 152 0.36 18.95 15.27
N ARG A 153 -0.68 19.45 14.61
CA ARG A 153 -2.03 18.88 14.67
C ARG A 153 -2.31 18.00 13.46
N VAL A 154 -3.05 16.93 13.68
CA VAL A 154 -3.69 16.17 12.60
C VAL A 154 -4.90 16.96 12.10
N HIS A 155 -5.01 17.11 10.79
CA HIS A 155 -6.22 17.61 10.13
C HIS A 155 -6.94 16.45 9.45
N SER A 156 -8.26 16.37 9.60
CA SER A 156 -9.09 15.32 9.01
C SER A 156 -10.34 15.91 8.39
N VAL A 157 -10.63 15.51 7.15
CA VAL A 157 -11.83 15.85 6.39
C VAL A 157 -12.63 14.57 6.21
N ILE A 158 -13.87 14.58 6.70
CA ILE A 158 -14.84 13.49 6.56
C ILE A 158 -16.08 14.09 5.92
N LYS A 159 -16.43 13.66 4.72
CA LYS A 159 -17.62 14.16 4.03
C LYS A 159 -18.87 13.44 4.56
N PRO A 160 -19.92 14.17 4.95
CA PRO A 160 -21.18 13.55 5.34
C PRO A 160 -21.82 12.84 4.14
N LYS A 161 -22.45 11.69 4.37
CA LYS A 161 -23.27 11.05 3.34
C LYS A 161 -24.48 11.94 3.04
N PRO A 162 -24.89 12.07 1.76
CA PRO A 162 -26.13 12.76 1.43
C PRO A 162 -27.29 12.15 2.24
N LYS A 163 -28.14 12.98 2.83
CA LYS A 163 -29.40 12.51 3.42
C LYS A 163 -30.18 11.85 2.29
N GLN A 164 -30.52 10.56 2.42
CA GLN A 164 -31.52 9.96 1.54
C GLN A 164 -32.81 10.77 1.73
N ALA A 165 -33.32 11.34 0.64
CA ALA A 165 -34.64 11.93 0.64
C ALA A 165 -35.64 10.81 1.00
N GLN A 166 -36.44 11.03 2.05
CA GLN A 166 -37.51 10.12 2.46
C GLN A 166 -38.64 10.14 1.43
#